data_AF-M5AC14-F1
#
_entry.id   AF-M5AC14-F1
#
_cell.length_a   1.000
_cell.length_b   1.000
_cell.length_c   1.000
_cell.angle_alpha   90.00
_cell.angle_beta   90.00
_cell.angle_gamma   90.00
#
_symmetry.space_group_name_H-M   'P 1'
#
loop_
_entity.id
_entity.type
_entity.pdbx_description
1 polymer ?
#
loop_
_entity_poly.entity_id
_entity_poly.type
_entity_poly.pdbx_seq_one_letter_code
_entity_poly.pdbx_strand_id
1 'polypeptide(L)'
;MSRTLFCRGRFSCDKPAWSGILANEVADVQKLKKQLPFWAIVIAVMALAIGVSVATTVALIHRDTVAENKQTIQRRILRVARSTAKMPAVKRVIRASNAGADTNLQTVIKPLVSRDDVDFIVVMNHQLIRLSHPRAKSVGHHFSSVKDPAPALRGQIHYSQKPGVLGPEYRVFLPVYDRGRVIGVVCVGLTQQNLDQQLQHKTRPILLGGLLGFLIGCILAILLGMYLRYLSPLSVIRHGT
;
A
#
# COMPACT_ATOMS: atom_id res chain seq x y z
N MET A 1 -91.27 -24.83 51.63
CA MET A 1 -92.15 -25.05 50.47
C MET A 1 -91.58 -24.28 49.28
N SER A 2 -91.52 -24.94 48.12
CA SER A 2 -91.35 -24.48 46.72
C SER A 2 -90.10 -23.65 46.36
N ARG A 3 -89.16 -24.14 45.51
CA ARG A 3 -89.19 -24.35 44.03
C ARG A 3 -89.64 -23.08 43.28
N THR A 4 -89.04 -22.54 42.22
CA THR A 4 -88.03 -22.90 41.18
C THR A 4 -87.92 -21.63 40.29
N LEU A 5 -86.77 -21.21 39.73
CA LEU A 5 -86.32 -21.35 38.32
C LEU A 5 -85.24 -20.25 38.12
N PHE A 6 -83.99 -20.55 37.77
CA PHE A 6 -83.46 -20.74 36.41
C PHE A 6 -83.72 -19.55 35.46
N CYS A 7 -82.70 -18.69 35.25
CA CYS A 7 -82.14 -18.52 33.91
C CYS A 7 -80.75 -17.87 33.95
N ARG A 8 -79.95 -18.33 33.00
CA ARG A 8 -78.50 -18.25 32.85
C ARG A 8 -78.19 -17.09 31.90
N GLY A 9 -77.35 -16.14 32.29
CA GLY A 9 -76.88 -15.05 31.43
C GLY A 9 -75.37 -14.93 31.53
N ARG A 10 -74.65 -15.70 30.72
CA ARG A 10 -73.19 -15.69 30.64
C ARG A 10 -72.77 -14.52 29.75
N PHE A 11 -72.43 -13.37 30.33
CA PHE A 11 -71.73 -12.32 29.59
C PHE A 11 -70.31 -12.83 29.29
N SER A 12 -70.12 -13.31 28.06
CA SER A 12 -68.78 -13.52 27.51
C SER A 12 -68.18 -12.14 27.27
N CYS A 13 -67.22 -11.73 28.11
CA CYS A 13 -66.33 -10.63 27.77
C CYS A 13 -65.45 -11.08 26.61
N ASP A 14 -65.90 -10.83 25.40
CA ASP A 14 -65.05 -10.95 24.21
C ASP A 14 -63.91 -9.94 24.35
N LYS A 15 -62.70 -10.48 24.52
CA LYS A 15 -61.48 -9.66 24.60
C LYS A 15 -61.36 -8.88 23.29
N PRO A 16 -61.07 -7.56 23.32
CA PRO A 16 -60.92 -6.78 22.11
C PRO A 16 -59.78 -7.36 21.24
N ALA A 17 -60.05 -7.51 19.93
CA ALA A 17 -59.14 -8.12 18.95
C ALA A 17 -57.74 -7.47 18.88
N TRP A 18 -57.59 -6.25 19.40
CA TRP A 18 -56.33 -5.51 19.52
C TRP A 18 -55.40 -6.06 20.63
N SER A 19 -55.91 -6.86 21.57
CA SER A 19 -55.12 -7.45 22.65
C SER A 19 -54.09 -8.48 22.16
N GLY A 20 -54.34 -9.14 21.02
CA GLY A 20 -53.38 -10.06 20.39
C GLY A 20 -52.28 -9.35 19.60
N ILE A 21 -52.56 -8.15 19.07
CA ILE A 21 -51.61 -7.38 18.24
C ILE A 21 -50.54 -6.73 19.13
N LEU A 22 -50.95 -6.13 20.26
CA LEU A 22 -50.01 -5.55 21.23
C LEU A 22 -49.19 -6.64 21.96
N ALA A 23 -49.79 -7.80 22.21
CA ALA A 23 -49.06 -8.94 22.79
C ALA A 23 -47.98 -9.49 21.83
N ASN A 24 -48.27 -9.52 20.52
CA ASN A 24 -47.31 -9.95 19.50
C ASN A 24 -46.20 -8.91 19.25
N GLU A 25 -46.51 -7.61 19.23
CA GLU A 25 -45.48 -6.56 19.14
C GLU A 25 -44.54 -6.56 20.35
N VAL A 26 -45.08 -6.69 21.58
CA VAL A 26 -44.26 -6.72 22.79
C VAL A 26 -43.46 -8.02 22.89
N ALA A 27 -44.00 -9.16 22.42
CA ALA A 27 -43.29 -10.43 22.35
C ALA A 27 -42.14 -10.39 21.34
N ASP A 28 -42.32 -9.78 20.17
CA ASP A 28 -41.24 -9.64 19.17
C ASP A 28 -40.13 -8.70 19.66
N VAL A 29 -40.46 -7.61 20.35
CA VAL A 29 -39.46 -6.74 20.99
C VAL A 29 -38.72 -7.46 22.13
N GLN A 30 -39.39 -8.30 22.92
CA GLN A 30 -38.74 -9.13 23.95
C GLN A 30 -37.91 -10.29 23.38
N LYS A 31 -38.28 -10.83 22.22
CA LYS A 31 -37.53 -11.87 21.49
C LYS A 31 -36.25 -11.31 20.87
N LEU A 32 -36.29 -10.05 20.39
CA LEU A 32 -35.10 -9.28 20.00
C LEU A 32 -34.19 -8.95 21.20
N LYS A 33 -34.77 -8.76 22.40
CA LYS A 33 -34.02 -8.52 23.64
C LYS A 33 -33.37 -9.78 24.22
N LYS A 34 -33.69 -10.98 23.70
CA LYS A 34 -33.11 -12.27 24.12
C LYS A 34 -31.82 -12.58 23.34
N GLN A 35 -30.80 -11.81 23.71
CA GLN A 35 -29.40 -12.21 23.89
C GLN A 35 -28.52 -12.40 22.65
N LEU A 36 -28.16 -11.30 22.00
CA LEU A 36 -26.72 -11.08 21.84
C LEU A 36 -26.19 -10.82 23.26
N PRO A 37 -25.46 -11.76 23.91
CA PRO A 37 -24.95 -11.50 25.24
C PRO A 37 -24.09 -10.23 25.15
N PHE A 38 -24.16 -9.38 26.17
CA PHE A 38 -23.35 -8.15 26.26
C PHE A 38 -21.88 -8.41 25.83
N TRP A 39 -21.35 -9.57 26.20
CA TRP A 39 -20.05 -10.09 25.80
C TRP A 39 -19.87 -10.35 24.29
N ALA A 40 -20.88 -10.83 23.56
CA ALA A 40 -20.82 -10.97 22.09
C ALA A 40 -20.80 -9.60 21.40
N ILE A 41 -21.48 -8.60 21.95
CA ILE A 41 -21.39 -7.22 21.46
C ILE A 41 -19.98 -6.68 21.73
N VAL A 42 -19.42 -6.90 22.93
CA VAL A 42 -18.03 -6.50 23.27
C VAL A 42 -17.00 -7.16 22.33
N ILE A 43 -17.15 -8.45 22.02
CA ILE A 43 -16.25 -9.16 21.11
C ILE A 43 -16.42 -8.68 19.66
N ALA A 44 -17.65 -8.43 19.20
CA ALA A 44 -17.89 -7.89 17.87
C ALA A 44 -17.28 -6.48 17.71
N VAL A 45 -17.38 -5.64 18.76
CA VAL A 45 -16.76 -4.31 18.79
C VAL A 45 -15.24 -4.42 18.83
N MET A 46 -14.65 -5.35 19.60
CA MET A 46 -13.21 -5.61 19.58
C MET A 46 -12.72 -6.08 18.22
N ALA A 47 -13.42 -7.02 17.58
CA ALA A 47 -13.07 -7.52 16.26
C ALA A 47 -13.16 -6.40 15.20
N LEU A 48 -14.19 -5.56 15.27
CA LEU A 48 -14.32 -4.37 14.41
C LEU A 48 -13.19 -3.37 14.67
N ALA A 49 -12.86 -3.08 15.93
CA ALA A 49 -11.78 -2.16 16.29
C ALA A 49 -10.42 -2.66 15.80
N ILE A 50 -10.13 -3.96 15.93
CA ILE A 50 -8.91 -4.58 15.38
C ILE A 50 -8.94 -4.50 13.85
N GLY A 51 -10.06 -4.82 13.20
CA GLY A 51 -10.21 -4.72 11.75
C GLY A 51 -9.97 -3.30 11.24
N VAL A 52 -10.53 -2.29 11.90
CA VAL A 52 -10.32 -0.86 11.58
C VAL A 52 -8.87 -0.45 11.85
N SER A 53 -8.25 -0.90 12.95
CA SER A 53 -6.84 -0.65 13.25
C SER A 53 -5.92 -1.25 12.18
N VAL A 54 -6.20 -2.46 11.71
CA VAL A 54 -5.44 -3.09 10.62
C VAL A 54 -5.68 -2.35 9.31
N ALA A 55 -6.94 -2.03 8.97
CA ALA A 55 -7.28 -1.31 7.74
C ALA A 55 -6.65 0.09 7.69
N THR A 56 -6.63 0.81 8.81
CA THR A 56 -5.98 2.12 8.94
C THR A 56 -4.46 1.99 8.84
N THR A 57 -3.85 0.99 9.46
CA THR A 57 -2.41 0.72 9.31
C THR A 57 -2.04 0.43 7.85
N VAL A 58 -2.84 -0.39 7.15
CA VAL A 58 -2.65 -0.67 5.72
C VAL A 58 -2.83 0.60 4.88
N ALA A 59 -3.87 1.38 5.15
CA ALA A 59 -4.14 2.62 4.41
C ALA A 59 -3.06 3.69 4.62
N LEU A 60 -2.53 3.81 5.86
CA LEU A 60 -1.43 4.72 6.18
C LEU A 60 -0.14 4.29 5.45
N ILE A 61 0.22 3.01 5.51
CA ILE A 61 1.39 2.48 4.79
C ILE A 61 1.27 2.72 3.28
N HIS A 62 0.08 2.53 2.71
CA HIS A 62 -0.17 2.78 1.28
C HIS A 62 -0.07 4.25 0.89
N ARG A 63 -0.44 5.17 1.79
CA ARG A 63 -0.33 6.61 1.55
C ARG A 63 1.11 7.10 1.75
N ASP A 64 1.83 6.58 2.74
CA ASP A 64 3.19 6.99 3.07
C ASP A 64 4.22 6.50 2.04
N THR A 65 3.95 5.35 1.39
CA THR A 65 4.81 4.82 0.31
C THR A 65 4.87 5.71 -0.94
N VAL A 66 3.94 6.64 -1.16
CA VAL A 66 3.97 7.49 -2.37
C VAL A 66 4.80 8.76 -2.17
N ALA A 67 4.77 9.34 -0.97
CA ALA A 67 5.44 10.62 -0.67
C ALA A 67 6.85 10.45 -0.09
N GLU A 68 7.07 9.51 0.85
CA GLU A 68 8.40 9.29 1.45
C GLU A 68 9.41 8.68 0.46
N ASN A 69 8.92 7.97 -0.57
CA ASN A 69 9.75 7.36 -1.58
C ASN A 69 10.44 8.39 -2.50
N LYS A 70 9.81 9.53 -2.81
CA LYS A 70 10.38 10.47 -3.80
C LYS A 70 11.73 11.02 -3.38
N GLN A 71 11.86 11.51 -2.14
CA GLN A 71 13.14 12.05 -1.65
C GLN A 71 14.19 10.96 -1.54
N THR A 72 13.80 9.76 -1.11
CA THR A 72 14.69 8.60 -1.01
C THR A 72 15.22 8.18 -2.38
N ILE A 73 14.33 8.09 -3.39
CA ILE A 73 14.69 7.83 -4.79
C ILE A 73 15.63 8.92 -5.29
N GLN A 74 15.29 10.19 -5.12
CA GLN A 74 16.11 11.32 -5.57
C GLN A 74 17.51 11.29 -4.96
N ARG A 75 17.62 11.04 -3.65
CA ARG A 75 18.91 10.91 -2.95
C ARG A 75 19.71 9.71 -3.50
N ARG A 76 19.05 8.59 -3.79
CA ARG A 76 19.66 7.39 -4.34
C ARG A 76 20.22 7.64 -5.74
N ILE A 77 19.38 8.06 -6.70
CA ILE A 77 19.81 8.32 -8.07
C ILE A 77 20.88 9.42 -8.13
N LEU A 78 20.81 10.43 -7.25
CA LEU A 78 21.83 11.47 -7.13
C LEU A 78 23.17 10.91 -6.64
N ARG A 79 23.16 10.00 -5.66
CA ARG A 79 24.37 9.35 -5.14
C ARG A 79 25.07 8.57 -6.25
N VAL A 80 24.32 7.78 -7.01
CA VAL A 80 24.83 7.01 -8.15
C VAL A 80 25.38 7.97 -9.22
N ALA A 81 24.61 8.99 -9.61
CA ALA A 81 25.05 9.98 -10.60
C ALA A 81 26.36 10.67 -10.19
N ARG A 82 26.49 11.06 -8.91
CA ARG A 82 27.72 11.67 -8.37
C ARG A 82 28.90 10.72 -8.39
N SER A 83 28.68 9.45 -8.04
CA SER A 83 29.70 8.41 -8.11
C SER A 83 30.19 8.24 -9.55
N THR A 84 29.27 8.02 -10.49
CA THR A 84 29.57 7.86 -11.92
C THR A 84 30.29 9.07 -12.51
N ALA A 85 29.83 10.30 -12.22
CA ALA A 85 30.43 11.54 -12.74
C ALA A 85 31.88 11.77 -12.24
N LYS A 86 32.23 11.22 -11.08
CA LYS A 86 33.60 11.31 -10.53
C LYS A 86 34.56 10.26 -11.10
N MET A 87 34.06 9.22 -11.75
CA MET A 87 34.90 8.12 -12.25
C MET A 87 35.90 8.62 -13.32
N PRO A 88 37.21 8.31 -13.19
CA PRO A 88 38.21 8.70 -14.18
C PRO A 88 37.93 8.13 -15.58
N ALA A 89 37.42 6.90 -15.66
CA ALA A 89 37.06 6.26 -16.94
C ALA A 89 35.96 7.05 -17.67
N VAL A 90 34.94 7.51 -16.95
CA VAL A 90 33.85 8.32 -17.50
C VAL A 90 34.39 9.63 -18.06
N LYS A 91 35.23 10.34 -17.31
CA LYS A 91 35.85 11.59 -17.77
C LYS A 91 36.72 11.39 -19.01
N ARG A 92 37.53 10.32 -19.04
CA ARG A 92 38.39 10.01 -20.20
C ARG A 92 37.57 9.77 -21.46
N VAL A 93 36.52 8.96 -21.38
CA VAL A 93 35.68 8.65 -22.56
C VAL A 93 34.90 9.88 -23.02
N ILE A 94 34.36 10.69 -22.10
CA ILE A 94 33.71 11.96 -22.47
C ILE A 94 34.69 12.89 -23.22
N ARG A 95 35.93 13.02 -22.75
CA ARG A 95 36.96 13.83 -23.44
C ARG A 95 37.27 13.28 -24.83
N ALA A 96 37.46 11.96 -24.96
CA ALA A 96 37.74 11.33 -26.24
C ALA A 96 36.59 11.55 -27.23
N SER A 97 35.35 11.36 -26.78
CA SER A 97 34.16 11.64 -27.59
C SER A 97 34.04 13.11 -27.98
N ASN A 98 34.31 14.05 -27.07
CA ASN A 98 34.31 15.48 -27.37
C ASN A 98 35.41 15.86 -28.40
N ALA A 99 36.48 15.06 -28.49
CA ALA A 99 37.54 15.21 -29.50
C ALA A 99 37.23 14.47 -30.82
N GLY A 100 36.05 13.86 -30.96
CA GLY A 100 35.61 13.17 -32.18
C GLY A 100 35.91 11.67 -32.24
N ALA A 101 36.46 11.07 -31.18
CA ALA A 101 36.70 9.63 -31.16
C ALA A 101 35.41 8.82 -30.98
N ASP A 102 35.23 7.77 -31.79
CA ASP A 102 34.15 6.81 -31.60
C ASP A 102 34.41 5.95 -30.36
N THR A 103 33.75 6.30 -29.26
CA THR A 103 33.96 5.69 -27.95
C THR A 103 32.63 5.55 -27.23
N ASN A 104 32.52 4.50 -26.41
CA ASN A 104 31.34 4.27 -25.59
C ASN A 104 31.74 3.86 -24.18
N LEU A 105 30.79 3.95 -23.26
CA LEU A 105 30.91 3.59 -21.85
C LEU A 105 30.10 2.35 -21.50
N GLN A 106 29.59 1.60 -22.48
CA GLN A 106 28.62 0.54 -22.25
C GLN A 106 29.16 -0.53 -21.30
N THR A 107 30.39 -0.98 -21.50
CA THR A 107 31.05 -2.01 -20.68
C THR A 107 31.33 -1.53 -19.25
N VAL A 108 31.59 -0.23 -19.07
CA VAL A 108 31.83 0.38 -17.75
C VAL A 108 30.52 0.57 -16.98
N ILE A 109 29.45 0.94 -17.68
CA ILE A 109 28.20 1.37 -17.07
C ILE A 109 27.27 0.18 -16.79
N LYS A 110 27.22 -0.83 -17.67
CA LYS A 110 26.31 -1.97 -17.53
C LYS A 110 26.42 -2.67 -16.15
N PRO A 111 27.61 -2.93 -15.59
CA PRO A 111 27.73 -3.53 -14.25
C PRO A 111 27.27 -2.59 -13.12
N LEU A 112 27.44 -1.28 -13.28
CA LEU A 112 27.04 -0.29 -12.26
C LEU A 112 25.52 -0.20 -12.13
N VAL A 113 24.80 -0.32 -13.25
CA VAL A 113 23.33 -0.34 -13.27
C VAL A 113 22.81 -1.46 -12.37
N SER A 114 23.32 -2.69 -12.56
CA SER A 114 22.93 -3.85 -11.75
C SER A 114 23.40 -3.75 -10.29
N ARG A 115 24.61 -3.24 -10.05
CA ARG A 115 25.19 -3.12 -8.70
C ARG A 115 24.47 -2.08 -7.85
N ASP A 116 24.16 -0.93 -8.42
CA ASP A 116 23.57 0.20 -7.68
C ASP A 116 22.03 0.12 -7.66
N ASP A 117 21.46 -0.90 -8.32
CA ASP A 117 20.03 -1.18 -8.41
C ASP A 117 19.26 0.09 -8.84
N VAL A 118 19.68 0.56 -10.01
CA VAL A 118 19.06 1.62 -10.80
C VAL A 118 18.66 1.06 -12.16
N ASP A 119 17.67 1.65 -12.82
CA ASP A 119 17.16 1.08 -14.08
C ASP A 119 18.09 1.39 -15.25
N PHE A 120 18.72 2.56 -15.22
CA PHE A 120 19.69 2.95 -16.23
C PHE A 120 20.61 4.07 -15.78
N ILE A 121 21.78 4.09 -16.42
CA ILE A 121 22.74 5.18 -16.36
C ILE A 121 23.12 5.54 -17.79
N VAL A 122 22.86 6.78 -18.18
CA VAL A 122 23.13 7.33 -19.51
C VAL A 122 24.15 8.45 -19.37
N VAL A 123 25.35 8.22 -19.87
CA VAL A 123 26.40 9.23 -19.94
C VAL A 123 26.32 9.93 -21.30
N MET A 124 26.40 11.26 -21.30
CA MET A 124 26.35 12.09 -22.49
C MET A 124 27.55 13.03 -22.55
N ASN A 125 27.99 13.31 -23.77
CA ASN A 125 29.00 14.33 -24.04
C ASN A 125 28.39 15.75 -24.09
N HIS A 126 29.17 16.79 -24.41
CA HIS A 126 28.67 18.19 -24.41
C HIS A 126 27.59 18.43 -25.49
N GLN A 127 27.64 17.69 -26.58
CA GLN A 127 26.66 17.71 -27.67
C GLN A 127 25.42 16.85 -27.40
N LEU A 128 25.27 16.32 -26.17
CA LEU A 128 24.18 15.42 -25.79
C LEU A 128 24.13 14.11 -26.59
N ILE A 129 25.27 13.66 -27.11
CA ILE A 129 25.43 12.34 -27.73
C ILE A 129 25.58 11.31 -26.62
N ARG A 130 24.78 10.23 -26.67
CA ARG A 130 24.80 9.16 -25.67
C ARG A 130 26.04 8.28 -25.82
N LEU A 131 26.85 8.19 -24.78
CA LEU A 131 28.00 7.29 -24.67
C LEU A 131 27.65 5.97 -24.00
N SER A 132 26.55 5.92 -23.24
CA SER A 132 25.97 4.69 -22.70
C SER A 132 24.45 4.73 -22.79
N HIS A 133 23.82 3.57 -22.96
CA HIS A 133 22.37 3.45 -22.91
C HIS A 133 21.97 1.98 -22.70
N PRO A 134 20.86 1.67 -22.00
CA PRO A 134 20.39 0.28 -21.86
C PRO A 134 20.21 -0.43 -23.21
N ARG A 135 19.70 0.32 -24.20
CA ARG A 135 19.62 -0.12 -25.59
C ARG A 135 20.90 0.31 -26.33
N ALA A 136 21.74 -0.65 -26.69
CA ALA A 136 23.01 -0.41 -27.39
C ALA A 136 22.83 0.39 -28.69
N LYS A 137 21.75 0.15 -29.43
CA LYS A 137 21.42 0.88 -30.67
C LYS A 137 21.23 2.39 -30.49
N SER A 138 21.00 2.87 -29.27
CA SER A 138 20.81 4.28 -28.97
C SER A 138 22.10 5.01 -28.62
N VAL A 139 23.22 4.29 -28.44
CA VAL A 139 24.56 4.87 -28.26
C VAL A 139 24.98 5.56 -29.56
N GLY A 140 25.74 6.65 -29.47
CA GLY A 140 26.16 7.46 -30.61
C GLY A 140 25.08 8.42 -31.15
N HIS A 141 23.86 8.35 -30.63
CA HIS A 141 22.75 9.21 -31.07
C HIS A 141 22.44 10.30 -30.04
N HIS A 142 21.84 11.40 -30.50
CA HIS A 142 21.38 12.48 -29.64
C HIS A 142 20.32 12.03 -28.63
N PHE A 143 20.38 12.61 -27.44
CA PHE A 143 19.37 12.42 -26.41
C PHE A 143 18.01 12.99 -26.85
N SER A 144 16.94 12.22 -26.67
CA SER A 144 15.62 12.51 -27.23
C SER A 144 14.95 13.78 -26.68
N SER A 145 15.34 14.25 -25.50
CA SER A 145 14.87 15.54 -24.96
C SER A 145 16.06 16.45 -24.72
N VAL A 146 16.25 17.45 -25.57
CA VAL A 146 17.33 18.45 -25.38
C VAL A 146 17.07 19.34 -24.17
N LYS A 147 15.79 19.53 -23.80
CA LYS A 147 15.38 20.42 -22.69
C LYS A 147 15.76 19.84 -21.32
N ASP A 148 15.62 18.53 -21.11
CA ASP A 148 15.87 17.89 -19.80
C ASP A 148 17.35 18.03 -19.34
N PRO A 149 18.39 17.72 -20.15
CA PRO A 149 19.79 17.83 -19.73
C PRO A 149 20.35 19.26 -19.82
N ALA A 150 19.64 20.21 -20.44
CA ALA A 150 20.16 21.58 -20.66
C ALA A 150 20.60 22.30 -19.37
N PRO A 151 19.89 22.23 -18.23
CA PRO A 151 20.37 22.84 -16.99
C PRO A 151 21.66 22.19 -16.47
N ALA A 152 21.85 20.89 -16.68
CA ALA A 152 23.07 20.19 -16.29
C ALA A 152 24.27 20.62 -17.12
N LEU A 153 24.09 20.96 -18.41
CA LEU A 153 25.17 21.58 -19.20
C LEU A 153 25.58 22.96 -18.66
N ARG A 154 24.67 23.68 -18.00
CA ARG A 154 24.95 24.95 -17.29
C ARG A 154 25.49 24.76 -15.87
N GLY A 155 25.79 23.52 -15.47
CA GLY A 155 26.31 23.20 -14.14
C GLY A 155 25.25 23.06 -13.04
N GLN A 156 23.96 23.00 -13.39
CA GLN A 156 22.87 22.85 -12.42
C GLN A 156 22.37 21.41 -12.36
N ILE A 157 22.13 20.90 -11.16
CA ILE A 157 21.49 19.59 -10.99
C ILE A 157 20.02 19.73 -11.40
N HIS A 158 19.54 18.89 -12.31
CA HIS A 158 18.14 18.90 -12.73
C HIS A 158 17.46 17.56 -12.44
N TYR A 159 16.30 17.63 -11.79
CA TYR A 159 15.43 16.47 -11.60
C TYR A 159 14.29 16.53 -12.59
N SER A 160 13.99 15.39 -13.21
CA SER A 160 12.87 15.26 -14.12
C SER A 160 12.06 14.03 -13.76
N GLN A 161 10.74 14.14 -13.91
CA GLN A 161 9.80 13.05 -13.72
C GLN A 161 9.03 12.86 -15.03
N LYS A 162 8.92 11.62 -15.50
CA LYS A 162 8.09 11.29 -16.68
C LYS A 162 7.04 10.24 -16.33
N PRO A 163 5.81 10.36 -16.87
CA PRO A 163 4.85 9.27 -16.79
C PRO A 163 5.33 8.11 -17.67
N GLY A 164 5.44 6.92 -17.09
CA GLY A 164 5.74 5.67 -17.78
C GLY A 164 4.59 4.67 -17.66
N VAL A 165 4.63 3.60 -18.46
CA VAL A 165 3.58 2.55 -18.49
C VAL A 165 3.49 1.80 -17.15
N LEU A 166 4.60 1.71 -16.43
CA LEU A 166 4.74 0.97 -15.16
C LEU A 166 4.81 1.91 -13.93
N GLY A 167 4.40 3.17 -14.08
CA GLY A 167 4.48 4.21 -13.06
C GLY A 167 5.43 5.37 -13.43
N PRO A 168 5.59 6.36 -12.56
CA PRO A 168 6.46 7.50 -12.82
C PRO A 168 7.94 7.09 -12.81
N GLU A 169 8.68 7.60 -13.79
CA GLU A 169 10.13 7.45 -13.94
C GLU A 169 10.81 8.70 -13.36
N TYR A 170 11.62 8.51 -12.32
CA TYR A 170 12.39 9.59 -11.70
C TYR A 170 13.80 9.62 -12.28
N ARG A 171 14.24 10.79 -12.73
CA ARG A 171 15.54 10.99 -13.38
C ARG A 171 16.28 12.16 -12.76
N VAL A 172 17.60 12.03 -12.66
CA VAL A 172 18.49 13.14 -12.29
C VAL A 172 19.53 13.34 -13.39
N PHE A 173 19.75 14.59 -13.76
CA PHE A 173 20.79 15.04 -14.68
C PHE A 173 21.84 15.78 -13.87
N LEU A 174 23.07 15.26 -13.90
CA LEU A 174 24.20 15.78 -13.15
C LEU A 174 25.32 16.22 -14.10
N PRO A 175 25.85 17.46 -13.95
CA PRO A 175 27.03 17.89 -14.70
C PRO A 175 28.25 17.01 -14.40
N VAL A 176 29.02 16.69 -15.44
CA VAL A 176 30.36 16.13 -15.30
C VAL A 176 31.37 17.25 -15.45
N TYR A 177 32.14 17.49 -14.38
CA TYR A 177 33.19 18.50 -14.39
C TYR A 177 34.56 17.91 -14.67
N ASP A 178 35.31 18.64 -15.48
CA ASP A 178 36.74 18.46 -15.67
C ASP A 178 37.45 19.82 -15.68
N ARG A 179 38.45 19.96 -14.80
CA ARG A 179 39.21 21.21 -14.62
C ARG A 179 38.32 22.47 -14.53
N GLY A 180 37.21 22.37 -13.78
CA GLY A 180 36.26 23.46 -13.56
C GLY A 180 35.25 23.70 -14.69
N ARG A 181 35.33 22.98 -15.82
CA ARG A 181 34.39 23.09 -16.95
C ARG A 181 33.46 21.89 -17.02
N VAL A 182 32.21 22.12 -17.44
CA VAL A 182 31.27 21.03 -17.72
C VAL A 182 31.64 20.41 -19.06
N ILE A 183 31.95 19.11 -19.06
CA ILE A 183 32.34 18.37 -20.27
C ILE A 183 31.25 17.43 -20.78
N GLY A 184 30.20 17.21 -20.00
CA GLY A 184 29.11 16.29 -20.31
C GLY A 184 28.12 16.19 -19.16
N VAL A 185 27.19 15.24 -19.29
CA VAL A 185 26.09 15.05 -18.33
C VAL A 185 25.91 13.56 -18.04
N VAL A 186 25.70 13.20 -16.78
CA VAL A 186 25.25 11.87 -16.37
C VAL A 186 23.76 11.95 -16.05
N CYS A 187 22.98 11.08 -16.68
CA CYS A 187 21.57 10.86 -16.38
C CYS A 187 21.40 9.51 -15.70
N VAL A 188 20.77 9.48 -14.54
CA VAL A 188 20.42 8.24 -13.82
C VAL A 188 18.93 8.22 -13.58
N GLY A 189 18.29 7.08 -13.85
CA GLY A 189 16.86 6.92 -13.69
C GLY A 189 16.45 5.66 -12.93
N LEU A 190 15.29 5.74 -12.28
CA LEU A 190 14.64 4.65 -11.57
C LEU A 190 13.10 4.73 -11.77
N THR A 191 12.49 3.61 -12.08
CA THR A 191 11.04 3.40 -12.22
C THR A 191 10.50 2.83 -10.92
N GLN A 192 9.34 3.32 -10.49
CA GLN A 192 8.78 3.08 -9.15
C GLN A 192 8.54 1.60 -8.79
N GLN A 193 8.50 0.66 -9.74
CA GLN A 193 8.32 -0.77 -9.45
C GLN A 193 9.51 -1.44 -8.71
N ASN A 194 10.74 -0.93 -8.82
CA ASN A 194 11.90 -1.58 -8.19
C ASN A 194 12.02 -1.34 -6.67
N LEU A 195 11.12 -0.54 -6.07
CA LEU A 195 10.99 -0.44 -4.61
C LEU A 195 10.10 -1.54 -4.02
N ASP A 196 9.15 -2.05 -4.79
CA ASP A 196 8.16 -3.02 -4.29
C ASP A 196 8.79 -4.40 -4.06
N GLN A 197 9.85 -4.78 -4.77
CA GLN A 197 10.50 -6.08 -4.54
C GLN A 197 11.22 -6.15 -3.18
N GLN A 198 11.68 -5.03 -2.62
CA GLN A 198 12.24 -5.01 -1.26
C GLN A 198 11.17 -4.83 -0.16
N LEU A 199 10.00 -4.27 -0.50
CA LEU A 199 8.89 -4.06 0.43
C LEU A 199 7.87 -5.20 0.46
N GLN A 200 7.79 -6.04 -0.59
CA GLN A 200 6.93 -7.23 -0.59
C GLN A 200 7.37 -8.28 0.43
N HIS A 201 8.61 -8.24 0.92
CA HIS A 201 9.02 -9.01 2.10
C HIS A 201 8.52 -8.45 3.43
N LYS A 202 8.06 -7.19 3.49
CA LYS A 202 7.50 -6.58 4.70
C LYS A 202 5.97 -6.61 4.75
N THR A 203 5.27 -6.57 3.62
CA THR A 203 3.79 -6.57 3.61
C THR A 203 3.17 -7.97 3.67
N ARG A 204 3.86 -9.00 3.15
CA ARG A 204 3.41 -10.39 3.19
C ARG A 204 3.23 -10.93 4.63
N PRO A 205 4.17 -10.75 5.58
CA PRO A 205 3.94 -11.19 6.96
C PRO A 205 2.83 -10.39 7.66
N ILE A 206 2.60 -9.13 7.26
CA ILE A 206 1.54 -8.28 7.85
C ILE A 206 0.15 -8.71 7.35
N LEU A 207 -0.01 -9.01 6.06
CA LEU A 207 -1.26 -9.55 5.50
C LEU A 207 -1.55 -10.95 6.06
N LEU A 208 -0.54 -11.82 6.15
CA LEU A 208 -0.67 -13.14 6.76
C LEU A 208 -1.02 -13.03 8.25
N GLY A 209 -0.35 -12.14 8.99
CA GLY A 209 -0.65 -11.88 10.40
C GLY A 209 -2.05 -11.32 10.62
N GLY A 210 -2.50 -10.39 9.77
CA GLY A 210 -3.85 -9.84 9.80
C GLY A 210 -4.91 -10.89 9.48
N LEU A 211 -4.68 -11.72 8.46
CA LEU A 211 -5.60 -12.81 8.09
C LEU A 211 -5.67 -13.88 9.20
N LEU A 212 -4.53 -14.30 9.76
CA LEU A 212 -4.50 -15.23 10.89
C LEU A 212 -5.23 -14.64 12.10
N GLY A 213 -4.97 -13.38 12.45
CA GLY A 213 -5.61 -12.71 13.56
C GLY A 213 -7.14 -12.64 13.39
N PHE A 214 -7.61 -12.34 12.18
CA PHE A 214 -9.04 -12.34 11.85
C PHE A 214 -9.66 -13.74 11.99
N LEU A 215 -9.02 -14.78 11.43
CA LEU A 215 -9.51 -16.15 11.51
C LEU A 215 -9.56 -16.66 12.95
N ILE A 216 -8.51 -16.39 13.73
CA ILE A 216 -8.46 -16.71 15.16
C ILE A 216 -9.59 -15.99 15.91
N GLY A 217 -9.82 -14.70 15.63
CA GLY A 217 -10.92 -13.94 16.20
C GLY A 217 -12.30 -14.54 15.90
N CYS A 218 -12.55 -14.94 14.65
CA CYS A 218 -13.79 -15.63 14.26
C CYS A 218 -13.96 -16.98 14.97
N ILE A 219 -12.89 -17.78 15.04
CA ILE A 219 -12.91 -19.10 15.69
C ILE A 219 -13.19 -18.97 17.19
N LEU A 220 -12.53 -18.05 17.89
CA LEU A 220 -12.79 -17.80 19.32
C LEU A 220 -14.22 -17.31 19.57
N ALA A 221 -14.75 -16.43 18.71
CA ALA A 221 -16.12 -15.95 18.83
C ALA A 221 -17.15 -17.09 18.69
N ILE A 222 -16.93 -17.99 17.73
CA ILE A 222 -17.80 -19.15 17.50
C ILE A 222 -17.67 -20.15 18.66
N LEU A 223 -16.45 -20.52 19.06
CA LEU A 223 -16.20 -21.47 20.15
C LEU A 223 -16.80 -20.99 21.48
N LEU A 224 -16.68 -19.70 21.79
CA LEU A 224 -17.27 -19.14 23.00
C LEU A 224 -18.80 -19.14 22.93
N GLY A 225 -19.38 -18.81 21.77
CA GLY A 225 -20.82 -18.92 21.54
C GLY A 225 -21.33 -20.36 21.73
N MET A 226 -20.55 -21.35 21.28
CA MET A 226 -20.85 -22.77 21.49
C MET A 226 -20.70 -23.19 22.95
N TYR A 227 -19.63 -22.79 23.64
CA TYR A 227 -19.35 -23.11 25.03
C TYR A 227 -20.43 -22.57 25.99
N LEU A 228 -20.90 -21.35 25.75
CA LEU A 228 -21.96 -20.75 26.58
C LEU A 228 -23.33 -21.37 26.30
N ARG A 229 -23.62 -21.72 25.04
CA ARG A 229 -24.84 -22.49 24.70
C ARG A 229 -24.83 -23.86 25.37
N TYR A 230 -23.66 -24.49 25.50
CA TYR A 230 -23.48 -25.75 26.21
C TYR A 230 -23.71 -25.64 27.73
N LEU A 231 -23.39 -24.50 28.36
CA LEU A 231 -23.61 -24.27 29.80
C LEU A 231 -25.04 -23.81 30.17
N SER A 232 -25.84 -23.38 29.18
CA SER A 232 -27.22 -22.93 29.39
C SER A 232 -28.28 -23.96 29.86
N PRO A 233 -28.05 -25.29 29.97
CA PRO A 233 -29.08 -26.21 30.49
C PRO A 233 -29.26 -26.25 32.01
N LEU A 234 -28.37 -25.66 32.84
CA LEU A 234 -28.35 -25.98 34.29
C LEU A 234 -29.08 -25.00 35.22
N SER A 235 -29.79 -23.98 34.73
CA SER A 235 -30.52 -23.04 35.60
C SER A 235 -32.03 -23.28 35.72
N VAL A 236 -32.58 -24.36 35.15
CA VAL A 236 -34.03 -24.65 35.17
C VAL A 236 -34.42 -25.68 36.25
N ILE A 237 -33.76 -25.65 37.43
CA ILE A 237 -34.28 -26.34 38.62
C ILE A 237 -34.06 -25.47 39.87
N ARG A 238 -34.77 -24.34 39.97
CA ARG A 238 -35.25 -23.87 41.28
C ARG A 238 -36.36 -22.84 41.19
N HIS A 239 -37.41 -23.11 41.96
CA HIS A 239 -38.59 -22.30 42.35
C HIS A 239 -39.81 -22.44 41.43
N GLY A 240 -41.00 -22.82 41.90
CA GLY A 240 -41.52 -23.16 43.26
C GLY A 240 -42.63 -24.22 43.12
N THR A 241 -43.00 -25.06 44.10
CA THR A 241 -43.56 -24.78 45.45
C THR A 241 -44.42 -23.54 45.51
#